data_AF-E5F8W2-F1
#
_entry.id   AF-E5F8W2-F1
#
_cell.length_a   1.000
_cell.length_b   1.000
_cell.length_c   1.000
_cell.angle_alpha   90.00
_cell.angle_beta   90.00
_cell.angle_gamma   90.00
#
_symmetry.space_group_name_H-M   'P 1'
#
loop_
_entity.id
_entity.type
_entity.pdbx_description
1 polymer ?
#
loop_
_entity_poly.entity_id
_entity_poly.type
_entity_poly.pdbx_seq_one_letter_code
_entity_poly.pdbx_strand_id
1 'polypeptide(L)'
;MAAMLRDRKNTEDEAKFEDDLNSAVREVLGASLSLAKWDVADQSLGGSTSNGNPGERDAVIRVSGQEIAIYEALVCSGLERVNIKKHFDKLLSYGICETYFHVTYSYAKEIKPLLDYIGCMLEYEAPSELTYLRCEYLGPPDYETCGYMATYRIDHREVSVVFLVVDLKFT
;
A
#
# COMPACT_ATOMS: atom_id res chain seq x y z
N MET A 1 15.57 -23.89 -11.58
CA MET A 1 14.75 -22.92 -12.34
C MET A 1 15.31 -21.54 -12.08
N ALA A 2 15.44 -20.72 -13.13
CA ALA A 2 16.41 -19.64 -13.22
C ALA A 2 16.25 -18.55 -12.15
N ALA A 3 17.33 -18.31 -11.39
CA ALA A 3 17.54 -17.08 -10.66
C ALA A 3 17.60 -15.92 -11.67
N MET A 4 16.50 -15.20 -11.83
CA MET A 4 16.52 -13.89 -12.47
C MET A 4 17.10 -12.88 -11.48
N LEU A 5 18.42 -12.94 -11.32
CA LEU A 5 19.23 -11.81 -10.90
C LEU A 5 19.13 -10.75 -12.02
N ARG A 6 18.03 -10.01 -12.04
CA ARG A 6 17.91 -8.80 -12.88
C ARG A 6 18.66 -7.69 -12.17
N ASP A 7 19.58 -7.07 -12.89
CA ASP A 7 20.38 -5.95 -12.43
C ASP A 7 19.44 -4.77 -12.10
N ARG A 8 19.17 -4.56 -10.80
CA ARG A 8 18.26 -3.55 -10.25
C ARG A 8 18.86 -2.14 -10.33
N LYS A 9 19.18 -1.70 -11.55
CA LYS A 9 19.72 -0.37 -11.83
C LYS A 9 18.91 0.40 -12.86
N ASN A 10 17.87 -0.21 -13.43
CA ASN A 10 17.00 0.43 -14.42
C ASN A 10 15.62 0.67 -13.81
N THR A 11 15.25 1.95 -13.64
CA THR A 11 13.98 2.38 -13.04
C THR A 11 12.76 1.88 -13.84
N GLU A 12 12.90 1.69 -15.15
CA GLU A 12 11.84 1.13 -15.99
C GLU A 12 11.56 -0.35 -15.67
N ASP A 13 12.59 -1.12 -15.32
CA ASP A 13 12.44 -2.53 -14.96
C ASP A 13 11.83 -2.70 -13.56
N GLU A 14 12.07 -1.75 -12.66
CA GLU A 14 11.47 -1.70 -11.33
C GLU A 14 9.99 -1.35 -11.38
N ALA A 15 9.61 -0.33 -12.15
CA ALA A 15 8.21 0.04 -12.36
C ALA A 15 7.41 -1.12 -12.98
N LYS A 16 7.95 -1.75 -14.02
CA LYS A 16 7.31 -2.92 -14.65
C LYS A 16 7.15 -4.09 -13.68
N PHE A 17 8.09 -4.28 -12.77
CA PHE A 17 8.02 -5.34 -11.77
C PHE A 17 6.95 -5.06 -10.71
N GLU A 18 6.81 -3.80 -10.28
CA GLU A 18 5.72 -3.36 -9.41
C GLU A 18 4.35 -3.60 -10.06
N ASP A 19 4.20 -3.22 -11.34
CA ASP A 19 2.99 -3.46 -12.13
C ASP A 19 2.62 -4.95 -12.22
N ASP A 20 3.62 -5.81 -12.45
CA ASP A 20 3.45 -7.27 -12.51
C ASP A 20 2.97 -7.83 -11.15
N LEU A 21 3.54 -7.36 -10.03
CA LEU A 21 3.12 -7.75 -8.67
C LEU A 21 1.70 -7.27 -8.35
N ASN A 22 1.40 -6.02 -8.65
CA ASN A 22 0.08 -5.42 -8.44
C ASN A 22 -0.98 -6.16 -9.26
N SER A 23 -0.66 -6.51 -10.50
CA SER A 23 -1.53 -7.33 -11.35
C SER A 23 -1.78 -8.72 -10.75
N ALA A 24 -0.74 -9.40 -10.27
CA ALA A 24 -0.90 -10.70 -9.62
C ALA A 24 -1.78 -10.61 -8.35
N VAL A 25 -1.56 -9.61 -7.50
CA VAL A 25 -2.35 -9.39 -6.29
C VAL A 25 -3.80 -9.08 -6.63
N ARG A 26 -4.06 -8.22 -7.63
CA ARG A 26 -5.43 -7.93 -8.10
C ARG A 26 -6.17 -9.17 -8.55
N GLU A 27 -5.54 -10.02 -9.36
CA GLU A 27 -6.18 -11.25 -9.85
C GLU A 27 -6.55 -12.20 -8.70
N VAL A 28 -5.63 -12.38 -7.74
CA VAL A 28 -5.89 -13.23 -6.56
C VAL A 28 -6.98 -12.63 -5.66
N LEU A 29 -6.92 -11.32 -5.39
CA LEU A 29 -7.93 -10.61 -4.60
C LEU A 29 -9.30 -10.67 -5.29
N GLY A 30 -9.36 -10.39 -6.60
CA GLY A 30 -10.59 -10.44 -7.39
C GLY A 30 -11.22 -11.84 -7.36
N ALA A 31 -10.42 -12.88 -7.58
CA ALA A 31 -10.89 -14.26 -7.48
C ALA A 31 -11.42 -14.59 -6.07
N SER A 32 -10.68 -14.19 -5.03
CA SER A 32 -11.03 -14.47 -3.62
C SER A 32 -12.32 -13.75 -3.20
N LEU A 33 -12.47 -12.49 -3.62
CA LEU A 33 -13.58 -11.62 -3.24
C LEU A 33 -14.82 -11.80 -4.12
N SER A 34 -14.68 -12.45 -5.29
CA SER A 34 -15.81 -12.80 -6.16
C SER A 34 -16.85 -13.66 -5.44
N LEU A 35 -16.43 -14.51 -4.49
CA LEU A 35 -17.33 -15.32 -3.66
C LEU A 35 -18.28 -14.47 -2.81
N ALA A 36 -17.82 -13.29 -2.39
CA ALA A 36 -18.61 -12.31 -1.66
C ALA A 36 -19.36 -11.33 -2.58
N LYS A 37 -19.26 -11.50 -3.91
CA LYS A 37 -19.76 -10.57 -4.94
C LYS A 37 -19.16 -9.17 -4.85
N TRP A 38 -17.95 -9.08 -4.32
CA TRP A 38 -17.18 -7.84 -4.30
C TRP A 38 -16.36 -7.76 -5.58
N ASP A 39 -16.17 -6.55 -6.06
CA ASP A 39 -15.43 -6.25 -7.27
C ASP A 39 -14.05 -5.69 -6.90
N VAL A 40 -13.03 -6.11 -7.65
CA VAL A 40 -11.66 -5.57 -7.54
C VAL A 40 -11.29 -5.05 -8.91
N ALA A 41 -11.11 -3.75 -9.01
CA ALA A 41 -10.83 -3.09 -10.28
C ALA A 41 -9.55 -2.25 -10.17
N ASP A 42 -8.84 -2.17 -11.29
CA ASP A 42 -7.95 -1.04 -11.55
C ASP A 42 -8.82 0.22 -11.70
N GLN A 43 -8.44 1.31 -11.04
CA GLN A 43 -9.08 2.59 -11.23
C GLN A 43 -8.23 3.42 -12.21
N SER A 44 -8.73 3.54 -13.44
CA SER A 44 -8.18 4.49 -14.41
C SER A 44 -8.39 5.94 -13.96
N LEU A 45 -7.31 6.72 -13.98
CA LEU A 45 -7.23 8.18 -13.95
C LEU A 45 -8.07 8.87 -12.84
N GLY A 46 -7.65 8.74 -11.58
CA GLY A 46 -8.35 9.36 -10.44
C GLY A 46 -7.42 9.78 -9.30
N GLY A 47 -6.83 10.97 -9.42
CA GLY A 47 -5.96 11.64 -8.43
C GLY A 47 -5.01 12.64 -9.11
N SER A 48 -4.65 13.76 -8.47
CA SER A 48 -3.75 14.75 -9.07
C SER A 48 -2.29 14.38 -8.81
N THR A 49 -1.50 14.09 -9.85
CA THR A 49 -0.04 14.20 -9.72
C THR A 49 0.36 15.67 -9.57
N SER A 50 1.57 15.95 -9.07
CA SER A 50 2.13 17.31 -9.01
C SER A 50 2.20 18.01 -10.38
N ASN A 51 2.04 17.26 -11.48
CA ASN A 51 1.99 17.74 -12.86
C ASN A 51 0.58 17.73 -13.49
N GLY A 52 -0.48 17.46 -12.72
CA GLY A 52 -1.87 17.45 -13.22
C GLY A 52 -2.25 16.25 -14.09
N ASN A 53 -1.36 15.28 -14.28
CA ASN A 53 -1.70 13.99 -14.86
C ASN A 53 -2.44 13.14 -13.82
N PRO A 54 -3.43 12.33 -14.23
CA PRO A 54 -4.13 11.48 -13.29
C PRO A 54 -3.19 10.39 -12.76
N GLY A 55 -3.14 10.22 -11.44
CA GLY A 55 -2.47 9.07 -10.82
C GLY A 55 -3.24 7.78 -11.08
N GLU A 56 -2.52 6.69 -11.31
CA GLU A 56 -3.05 5.33 -11.37
C GLU A 56 -3.06 4.74 -9.96
N ARG A 57 -4.14 4.04 -9.61
CA ARG A 57 -4.29 3.36 -8.31
C ARG A 57 -4.03 1.88 -8.52
N ASP A 58 -3.35 1.25 -7.57
CA ASP A 58 -3.01 -0.17 -7.76
C ASP A 58 -4.23 -1.08 -7.68
N ALA A 59 -5.17 -0.86 -6.74
CA ALA A 59 -6.49 -1.50 -6.79
C ALA A 59 -7.55 -0.74 -5.99
N VAL A 60 -8.82 -0.93 -6.35
CA VAL A 60 -9.97 -0.50 -5.56
C VAL A 60 -10.94 -1.66 -5.36
N ILE A 61 -11.36 -1.86 -4.12
CA ILE A 61 -12.32 -2.88 -3.71
C ILE A 61 -13.70 -2.24 -3.58
N ARG A 62 -14.70 -2.82 -4.24
CA ARG A 62 -16.06 -2.29 -4.29
C ARG A 62 -17.11 -3.31 -3.88
N VAL A 63 -18.17 -2.80 -3.25
CA VAL A 63 -19.38 -3.57 -2.94
C VAL A 63 -20.58 -2.83 -3.52
N SER A 64 -21.32 -3.47 -4.41
CA SER A 64 -22.50 -2.86 -5.06
C SER A 64 -22.20 -1.50 -5.72
N GLY A 65 -21.00 -1.32 -6.26
CA GLY A 65 -20.56 -0.07 -6.90
C GLY A 65 -19.99 0.99 -5.95
N GLN A 66 -19.99 0.77 -4.64
CA GLN A 66 -19.40 1.67 -3.65
C GLN A 66 -17.95 1.26 -3.32
N GLU A 67 -17.03 2.21 -3.31
CA GLU A 67 -15.63 1.98 -2.91
C GLU A 67 -15.55 1.79 -1.40
N ILE A 68 -15.09 0.61 -0.98
CA ILE A 68 -14.96 0.26 0.44
C ILE A 68 -13.50 0.22 0.89
N ALA A 69 -12.58 -0.04 -0.06
CA ALA A 69 -11.16 0.06 0.20
C ALA A 69 -10.35 0.46 -1.03
N ILE A 70 -9.25 1.15 -0.78
CA ILE A 70 -8.23 1.50 -1.77
C ILE A 70 -6.94 0.76 -1.41
N TYR A 71 -6.21 0.29 -2.40
CA TYR A 71 -4.94 -0.39 -2.27
C TYR A 71 -3.90 0.37 -3.08
N GLU A 72 -2.86 0.82 -2.39
CA GLU A 72 -1.63 1.39 -2.96
C GLU A 72 -0.47 0.48 -2.53
N ALA A 73 0.43 0.21 -3.44
CA ALA A 73 1.64 -0.54 -3.19
C ALA A 73 2.88 0.21 -3.69
N LEU A 74 4.03 -0.21 -3.16
CA LEU A 74 5.33 0.16 -3.69
C LEU A 74 6.35 -0.94 -3.47
N VAL A 75 7.38 -0.97 -4.31
CA VAL A 75 8.58 -1.79 -4.11
C VAL A 75 9.66 -0.97 -3.39
N CYS A 76 10.26 -1.55 -2.34
CA CYS A 76 11.37 -0.95 -1.61
C CYS A 76 12.56 -1.90 -1.54
N SER A 77 13.78 -1.39 -1.72
CA SER A 77 15.01 -2.16 -1.51
C SER A 77 15.65 -1.94 -0.13
N GLY A 78 15.12 -0.99 0.64
CA GLY A 78 15.59 -0.58 1.95
C GLY A 78 14.64 0.45 2.58
N LEU A 79 15.15 1.24 3.53
CA LEU A 79 14.37 2.29 4.18
C LEU A 79 14.32 3.55 3.30
N GLU A 80 13.26 3.70 2.52
CA GLU A 80 13.05 4.80 1.58
C GLU A 80 12.01 5.81 2.12
N ARG A 81 12.34 6.49 3.24
CA ARG A 81 11.40 7.34 4.00
C ARG A 81 10.58 8.30 3.15
N VAL A 82 11.26 9.03 2.26
CA VAL A 82 10.62 10.04 1.39
C VAL A 82 9.60 9.40 0.45
N ASN A 83 9.93 8.24 -0.12
CA ASN A 83 9.03 7.55 -1.06
C ASN A 83 7.83 6.97 -0.32
N ILE A 84 8.07 6.27 0.80
CA ILE A 84 7.01 5.74 1.66
C ILE A 84 6.05 6.84 2.10
N LYS A 85 6.58 7.96 2.60
CA LYS A 85 5.75 9.10 3.02
C LYS A 85 4.93 9.68 1.88
N LYS A 86 5.54 9.81 0.69
CA LYS A 86 4.86 10.33 -0.51
C LYS A 86 3.69 9.43 -0.93
N HIS A 87 3.83 8.11 -0.87
CA HIS A 87 2.71 7.19 -1.16
C HIS A 87 1.62 7.25 -0.08
N PHE A 88 2.01 7.33 1.21
CA PHE A 88 1.07 7.54 2.30
C PHE A 88 0.25 8.84 2.15
N ASP A 89 0.89 9.96 1.79
CA ASP A 89 0.21 11.24 1.60
C ASP A 89 -0.77 11.24 0.43
N LYS A 90 -0.47 10.48 -0.62
CA LYS A 90 -1.36 10.34 -1.78
C LYS A 90 -2.57 9.47 -1.50
N LEU A 91 -2.51 8.57 -0.53
CA LEU A 91 -3.51 7.54 -0.27
C LEU A 91 -4.94 8.11 -0.16
N LEU A 92 -5.09 9.26 0.50
CA LEU A 92 -6.38 9.95 0.67
C LEU A 92 -6.83 10.73 -0.57
N SER A 93 -5.89 11.09 -1.46
CA SER A 93 -6.22 11.77 -2.72
C SER A 93 -6.88 10.82 -3.73
N TYR A 94 -6.74 9.52 -3.52
CA TYR A 94 -7.37 8.47 -4.31
C TYR A 94 -8.84 8.23 -3.92
N GLY A 95 -9.47 9.07 -3.11
CA GLY A 95 -10.92 9.01 -2.93
C GLY A 95 -11.35 8.68 -1.52
N ILE A 96 -12.61 8.28 -1.39
CA ILE A 96 -13.31 8.23 -0.10
C ILE A 96 -13.76 6.80 0.17
N CYS A 97 -13.05 6.13 1.07
CA CYS A 97 -13.42 4.81 1.58
C CYS A 97 -13.13 4.70 3.09
N GLU A 98 -13.59 3.61 3.70
CA GLU A 98 -13.43 3.33 5.13
C GLU A 98 -12.03 2.77 5.45
N THR A 99 -11.45 2.01 4.52
CA THR A 99 -10.15 1.36 4.70
C THR A 99 -9.21 1.69 3.55
N TYR A 100 -7.97 2.03 3.85
CA TYR A 100 -6.91 2.22 2.87
C TYR A 100 -5.77 1.26 3.17
N PHE A 101 -5.28 0.57 2.16
CA PHE A 101 -4.13 -0.31 2.25
C PHE A 101 -2.93 0.36 1.63
N HIS A 102 -1.83 0.36 2.36
CA HIS A 102 -0.53 0.77 1.87
C HIS A 102 0.43 -0.40 2.02
N VAL A 103 0.81 -1.03 0.91
CA VAL A 103 1.56 -2.28 0.89
C VAL A 103 2.97 -2.06 0.36
N THR A 104 3.98 -2.47 1.12
CA THR A 104 5.38 -2.38 0.72
C THR A 104 5.91 -3.76 0.41
N TYR A 105 6.21 -4.02 -0.86
CA TYR A 105 6.98 -5.17 -1.30
C TYR A 105 8.47 -4.92 -1.00
N SER A 106 8.94 -5.47 0.10
CA SER A 106 10.28 -5.19 0.63
C SER A 106 11.29 -6.23 0.15
N TYR A 107 12.42 -5.75 -0.35
CA TYR A 107 13.65 -6.51 -0.52
C TYR A 107 14.74 -6.06 0.46
N ALA A 108 14.36 -5.31 1.51
CA ALA A 108 15.29 -4.81 2.49
C ALA A 108 16.04 -5.96 3.17
N LYS A 109 17.32 -5.74 3.49
CA LYS A 109 18.10 -6.74 4.22
C LYS A 109 17.50 -7.07 5.59
N GLU A 110 16.91 -6.07 6.22
CA GLU A 110 16.26 -6.12 7.52
C GLU A 110 14.94 -5.32 7.46
N ILE A 111 13.85 -5.92 7.94
CA ILE A 111 12.52 -5.31 7.94
C ILE A 111 12.30 -4.37 9.13
N LYS A 112 13.01 -4.59 10.25
CA LYS A 112 12.82 -3.82 11.48
C LYS A 112 12.95 -2.29 11.30
N PRO A 113 13.98 -1.75 10.62
CA PRO A 113 14.09 -0.31 10.41
C PRO A 113 12.92 0.29 9.60
N LEU A 114 12.33 -0.50 8.70
CA LEU A 114 11.16 -0.13 7.92
C LEU A 114 9.92 -0.06 8.82
N LEU A 115 9.67 -1.09 9.62
CA LEU A 115 8.56 -1.11 10.58
C LEU A 115 8.66 0.01 11.62
N ASP A 116 9.84 0.22 12.20
CA ASP A 116 10.07 1.27 13.20
C ASP A 116 9.73 2.66 12.60
N TYR A 117 10.15 2.90 11.35
CA TYR A 117 9.81 4.14 10.66
C TYR A 117 8.31 4.26 10.38
N ILE A 118 7.66 3.19 9.89
CA ILE A 118 6.21 3.19 9.60
C ILE A 118 5.42 3.50 10.87
N GLY A 119 5.74 2.86 11.99
CA GLY A 119 5.09 3.13 13.27
C GLY A 119 5.19 4.61 13.68
N CYS A 120 6.39 5.19 13.58
CA CYS A 120 6.59 6.62 13.83
C CYS A 120 5.82 7.51 12.84
N MET A 121 5.85 7.18 11.54
CA MET A 121 5.21 7.96 10.50
C MET A 121 3.69 8.00 10.66
N LEU A 122 3.07 6.86 10.97
CA LEU A 122 1.62 6.78 11.15
C LEU A 122 1.13 7.63 12.32
N GLU A 123 1.90 7.72 13.41
CA GLU A 123 1.52 8.50 14.59
C GLU A 123 1.87 9.99 14.47
N TYR A 124 3.08 10.30 14.00
CA TYR A 124 3.65 11.66 14.11
C TYR A 124 3.71 12.42 12.80
N GLU A 125 3.57 11.75 11.66
CA GLU A 125 3.71 12.36 10.33
C GLU A 125 2.41 12.22 9.49
N ALA A 126 1.28 11.95 10.12
CA ALA A 126 -0.01 11.86 9.43
C ALA A 126 -0.34 13.16 8.65
N PRO A 127 -0.91 13.06 7.44
CA PRO A 127 -1.53 14.20 6.75
C PRO A 127 -2.39 15.07 7.68
N SER A 128 -2.38 16.37 7.46
CA SER A 128 -3.07 17.36 8.32
C SER A 128 -4.58 17.15 8.43
N GLU A 129 -5.16 16.49 7.43
CA GLU A 129 -6.57 16.13 7.30
C GLU A 129 -6.95 14.96 8.22
N LEU A 130 -5.97 14.23 8.74
CA LEU A 130 -6.15 13.09 9.63
C LEU A 130 -5.87 13.48 11.08
N THR A 131 -6.84 13.20 11.94
CA THR A 131 -6.61 13.17 13.39
C THR A 131 -6.28 11.75 13.80
N TYR A 132 -5.04 11.50 14.22
CA TYR A 132 -4.63 10.20 14.76
C TYR A 132 -5.45 9.80 15.99
N LEU A 133 -5.92 8.55 16.03
CA LEU A 133 -6.67 8.00 17.17
C LEU A 133 -5.92 6.86 17.85
N ARG A 134 -5.48 5.85 17.10
CA ARG A 134 -4.77 4.67 17.60
C ARG A 134 -3.97 3.98 16.51
N CYS A 135 -2.99 3.18 16.92
CA CYS A 135 -2.22 2.31 16.05
C CYS A 135 -2.07 0.94 16.70
N GLU A 136 -2.35 -0.10 15.93
CA GLU A 136 -2.24 -1.49 16.34
C GLU A 136 -1.19 -2.18 15.47
N TYR A 137 -0.22 -2.84 16.09
CA TYR A 137 0.74 -3.65 15.35
C TYR A 137 0.05 -4.89 14.78
N LEU A 138 0.22 -5.12 13.48
CA LEU A 138 -0.27 -6.29 12.78
C LEU A 138 0.90 -7.27 12.57
N GLY A 139 1.01 -8.30 13.43
CA GLY A 139 1.93 -9.41 13.16
C GLY A 139 2.04 -10.50 14.24
N PRO A 140 2.28 -11.76 13.80
CA PRO A 140 3.22 -12.70 14.43
C PRO A 140 4.24 -13.30 13.38
N PRO A 141 5.09 -14.31 13.70
CA PRO A 141 6.58 -14.30 13.66
C PRO A 141 7.25 -14.93 12.41
N ASP A 142 6.51 -15.15 11.34
CA ASP A 142 6.97 -15.85 10.13
C ASP A 142 7.77 -14.95 9.19
N TYR A 143 7.93 -13.66 9.53
CA TYR A 143 8.68 -12.62 8.81
C TYR A 143 8.15 -12.28 7.39
N GLU A 144 7.28 -13.11 6.81
CA GLU A 144 6.79 -12.91 5.44
C GLU A 144 5.87 -11.68 5.30
N THR A 145 5.02 -11.40 6.30
CA THR A 145 4.20 -10.19 6.32
C THR A 145 4.03 -9.59 7.72
N CYS A 146 4.23 -8.29 7.86
CA CYS A 146 4.06 -7.56 9.13
C CYS A 146 3.73 -6.09 8.87
N GLY A 147 3.16 -5.39 9.86
CA GLY A 147 2.83 -3.99 9.66
C GLY A 147 2.02 -3.37 10.79
N TYR A 148 1.17 -2.41 10.46
CA TYR A 148 0.38 -1.64 11.41
C TYR A 148 -1.00 -1.33 10.84
N MET A 149 -2.00 -1.25 11.71
CA MET A 149 -3.29 -0.65 11.42
C MET A 149 -3.43 0.62 12.25
N ALA A 150 -3.40 1.77 11.58
CA ALA A 150 -3.68 3.04 12.20
C ALA A 150 -5.13 3.43 11.95
N THR A 151 -5.83 3.89 12.99
CA THR A 151 -7.16 4.47 12.88
C THR A 151 -7.05 5.98 13.03
N TYR A 152 -7.68 6.70 12.10
CA TYR A 152 -7.75 8.15 12.08
C TYR A 152 -9.20 8.61 12.06
N ARG A 153 -9.40 9.89 12.38
CA ARG A 153 -10.63 10.62 12.09
C ARG A 153 -10.39 11.61 10.97
N ILE A 154 -11.26 11.61 9.97
CA ILE A 154 -11.39 12.68 8.97
C ILE A 154 -12.78 13.28 9.17
N ASP A 155 -12.88 14.57 9.43
CA ASP A 155 -14.14 15.25 9.79
C ASP A 155 -14.91 14.51 10.91
N HIS A 156 -15.98 13.79 10.55
CA HIS A 156 -16.83 13.01 11.46
C HIS A 156 -16.77 11.50 11.22
N ARG A 157 -15.92 11.01 10.31
CA ARG A 157 -15.75 9.59 10.00
C ARG A 157 -14.46 9.04 10.59
N GLU A 158 -14.50 7.79 11.04
CA GLU A 158 -13.29 7.02 11.29
C GLU A 158 -12.85 6.34 10.00
N VAL A 159 -11.55 6.34 9.74
CA VAL A 159 -10.93 5.62 8.63
C VAL A 159 -9.76 4.82 9.16
N SER A 160 -9.53 3.66 8.54
CA SER A 160 -8.40 2.80 8.85
C SER A 160 -7.36 2.85 7.73
N VAL A 161 -6.10 3.03 8.10
CA VAL A 161 -4.96 2.84 7.19
C VAL A 161 -4.22 1.59 7.64
N VAL A 162 -4.26 0.57 6.80
CA VAL A 162 -3.58 -0.70 7.00
C VAL A 162 -2.28 -0.67 6.22
N PHE A 163 -1.17 -0.55 6.94
CA PHE A 163 0.16 -0.58 6.39
C PHE A 163 0.72 -2.00 6.48
N LEU A 164 1.09 -2.62 5.37
CA LEU A 164 1.65 -3.97 5.33
C LEU A 164 3.01 -3.95 4.66
N VAL A 165 3.97 -4.67 5.22
CA VAL A 165 5.26 -4.96 4.62
C VAL A 165 5.28 -6.44 4.28
N VAL A 166 5.46 -6.75 3.01
CA VAL A 166 5.65 -8.10 2.49
C VAL A 166 7.14 -8.30 2.26
N ASP A 167 7.78 -9.19 3.01
CA ASP A 167 9.20 -9.52 2.83
C ASP A 167 9.36 -10.46 1.63
N LEU A 168 9.80 -9.90 0.49
CA LEU A 168 10.08 -10.64 -0.75
C LEU A 168 11.55 -11.03 -0.87
N LYS A 169 12.36 -10.81 0.18
CA LYS A 169 13.74 -11.28 0.18
C LYS A 169 13.76 -12.80 0.30
N PHE A 170 14.06 -13.47 -0.82
CA PHE A 170 14.38 -14.89 -0.80
C PHE A 170 15.63 -15.13 0.08
N THR A 171 15.48 -15.96 1.12
CA THR A 171 16.62 -16.54 1.86
C THR A 171 17.19 -17.75 1.14
#